data_AF-A0A2A4PPQ5-F1
#
_entry.id   AF-A0A2A4PPQ5-F1
#
_cell.length_a   1.000
_cell.length_b   1.000
_cell.length_c   1.000
_cell.angle_alpha   90.00
_cell.angle_beta   90.00
_cell.angle_gamma   90.00
#
_symmetry.space_group_name_H-M   'P 1'
#
loop_
_entity.id
_entity.type
_entity.pdbx_description
1 polymer ?
#
loop_
_entity_poly.entity_id
_entity_poly.type
_entity_poly.pdbx_seq_one_letter_code
_entity_poly.pdbx_strand_id
1 'polypeptide(L)'
;MSFFDVLKTVPMFSGLSDRELTVIEALPEIETFRRGEVIIKQEETGRSLYIVIEGAVSIKKSTPEAHKIRLAEVLRGEVLGALSALDAGPRLADGTAMQDCKLLALHRDKFLLFVQNEP
;
A
#
# COMPACT_ATOMS: atom_id res chain seq x y z
N MET A 1 0.68 1.43 19.15
CA MET A 1 -0.12 2.12 18.12
C MET A 1 -0.85 1.01 17.39
N SER A 2 -2.17 0.96 17.54
CA SER A 2 -2.99 -0.06 16.89
C SER A 2 -3.06 0.18 15.39
N PHE A 3 -3.56 -0.79 14.63
CA PHE A 3 -3.80 -0.56 13.21
C PHE A 3 -4.86 0.52 12.98
N PHE A 4 -5.92 0.53 13.81
CA PHE A 4 -6.89 1.62 13.89
C PHE A 4 -6.25 3.02 13.95
N ASP A 5 -5.23 3.21 14.79
CA ASP A 5 -4.52 4.49 14.89
C ASP A 5 -3.81 4.85 13.58
N VAL A 6 -3.23 3.86 12.89
CA VAL A 6 -2.54 4.06 11.61
C VAL A 6 -3.53 4.44 10.51
N LEU A 7 -4.69 3.78 10.43
CA LEU A 7 -5.73 4.12 9.45
C LEU A 7 -6.17 5.59 9.54
N LYS A 8 -6.29 6.13 10.76
CA LYS A 8 -6.62 7.54 10.98
C LYS A 8 -5.58 8.52 10.44
N THR A 9 -4.32 8.09 10.32
CA THR A 9 -3.24 8.92 9.77
C THR A 9 -3.16 8.86 8.25
N VAL A 10 -3.81 7.88 7.63
CA VAL A 10 -3.77 7.67 6.19
C VAL A 10 -4.80 8.58 5.50
N PRO A 11 -4.38 9.51 4.61
CA PRO A 11 -5.30 10.46 3.98
C PRO A 11 -6.46 9.83 3.19
N MET A 12 -6.28 8.61 2.64
CA MET A 12 -7.37 7.94 1.90
C MET A 12 -8.51 7.43 2.79
N PHE A 13 -8.30 7.33 4.11
CA PHE A 13 -9.28 6.84 5.07
C PHE A 13 -9.78 7.94 6.03
N SER A 14 -9.36 9.20 5.86
CA SER A 14 -9.68 10.29 6.78
C SER A 14 -11.17 10.68 6.80
N GLY A 15 -11.94 10.25 5.80
CA GLY A 15 -13.38 10.48 5.72
C GLY A 15 -14.24 9.43 6.44
N LEU A 16 -13.64 8.33 6.90
CA LEU A 16 -14.35 7.21 7.52
C LEU A 16 -14.65 7.49 8.99
N SER A 17 -15.85 7.13 9.44
CA SER A 17 -16.24 7.09 10.85
C SER A 17 -15.49 6.00 11.61
N ASP A 18 -15.48 6.08 12.95
CA ASP A 18 -14.86 5.05 13.80
C ASP A 18 -15.47 3.65 13.56
N ARG A 19 -16.75 3.57 13.19
CA ARG A 19 -17.41 2.31 12.83
C ARG A 19 -16.84 1.74 11.54
N GLU A 20 -16.73 2.55 10.49
CA GLU A 20 -16.19 2.15 9.20
C GLU A 20 -14.70 1.79 9.30
N LEU A 21 -13.95 2.55 10.08
CA LEU A 21 -12.55 2.25 10.41
C LEU A 21 -12.41 0.90 11.12
N THR A 22 -13.35 0.53 11.98
CA THR A 22 -13.35 -0.79 12.63
C THR A 22 -13.59 -1.91 11.62
N VAL A 23 -14.45 -1.70 10.63
CA VAL A 23 -14.74 -2.69 9.58
C VAL A 23 -13.52 -2.89 8.69
N ILE A 24 -12.91 -1.80 8.19
CA ILE A 24 -11.74 -1.89 7.32
C ILE A 24 -10.49 -2.37 8.07
N GLU A 25 -10.42 -2.20 9.40
CA GLU A 25 -9.31 -2.72 10.23
C GLU A 25 -9.16 -4.24 10.11
N ALA A 26 -10.25 -4.98 9.89
CA ALA A 26 -10.26 -6.44 9.86
C ALA A 26 -9.89 -7.05 8.49
N LEU A 27 -9.77 -6.24 7.43
CA LEU A 27 -9.61 -6.73 6.06
C LEU A 27 -8.16 -7.02 5.62
N PRO A 28 -7.15 -6.20 6.00
CA PRO A 28 -5.78 -6.39 5.55
C PRO A 28 -5.08 -7.57 6.22
N GLU A 29 -4.09 -8.10 5.50
CA GLU A 29 -3.19 -9.12 6.00
C GLU A 29 -1.80 -8.52 6.27
N ILE A 30 -1.06 -9.10 7.21
CA ILE A 30 0.31 -8.68 7.48
C ILE A 30 1.25 -9.41 6.53
N GLU A 31 2.00 -8.65 5.74
CA GLU A 31 3.09 -9.17 4.91
C GLU A 31 4.43 -8.61 5.40
N THR A 32 5.45 -9.47 5.43
CA THR A 32 6.81 -9.11 5.86
C THR A 32 7.78 -9.26 4.70
N PHE A 33 8.67 -8.27 4.56
CA PHE A 33 9.67 -8.22 3.51
C PHE A 33 11.04 -7.94 4.11
N ARG A 34 12.06 -8.67 3.69
CA ARG A 34 13.46 -8.40 4.05
C ARG A 34 13.99 -7.24 3.22
N ARG A 35 15.04 -6.60 3.72
CA ARG A 35 15.79 -5.58 2.97
C ARG A 35 16.12 -6.05 1.54
N GLY A 36 15.74 -5.24 0.56
CA GLY A 36 15.99 -5.48 -0.87
C GLY A 36 14.91 -6.28 -1.58
N GLU A 37 13.93 -6.85 -0.88
CA GLU A 37 12.81 -7.55 -1.52
C GLU A 37 11.86 -6.59 -2.22
N VAL A 38 11.29 -7.06 -3.33
CA VAL A 38 10.33 -6.32 -4.14
C VAL A 38 8.93 -6.56 -3.57
N ILE A 39 8.25 -5.47 -3.23
CA ILE A 39 6.88 -5.46 -2.68
C ILE A 39 5.86 -5.29 -3.81
N ILE A 40 6.14 -4.36 -4.72
CA ILE A 40 5.37 -4.18 -5.96
C ILE A 40 6.33 -4.05 -7.12
N LYS A 41 5.95 -4.62 -8.26
CA LYS A 41 6.75 -4.58 -9.48
C LYS A 41 6.03 -3.75 -10.53
N GLN A 42 6.75 -2.85 -11.19
CA GLN A 42 6.19 -2.06 -12.29
C GLN A 42 5.64 -2.97 -13.41
N GLU A 43 4.57 -2.54 -14.07
CA GLU A 43 3.83 -3.23 -15.13
C GLU A 43 3.08 -4.50 -14.70
N GLU A 44 3.32 -5.02 -13.50
CA GLU A 44 2.50 -6.11 -12.98
C GLU A 44 1.09 -5.63 -12.65
N THR A 45 0.11 -6.52 -12.83
CA THR A 45 -1.25 -6.28 -12.37
C THR A 45 -1.26 -6.34 -10.84
N GLY A 46 -1.12 -5.17 -10.23
CA GLY A 46 -1.18 -5.01 -8.79
C GLY A 46 -2.62 -5.02 -8.28
N ARG A 47 -2.96 -5.97 -7.41
CA ARG A 47 -4.32 -6.07 -6.83
C ARG A 47 -4.40 -5.73 -5.35
N SER A 48 -3.35 -5.15 -4.77
CA SER A 48 -3.35 -4.77 -3.35
C SER A 48 -2.82 -3.34 -3.17
N LEU A 49 -3.31 -2.62 -2.16
CA LEU A 49 -2.62 -1.46 -1.62
C LEU A 49 -1.89 -1.88 -0.35
N TYR A 50 -0.77 -1.21 -0.04
CA TYR A 50 0.02 -1.51 1.14
C TYR A 50 0.18 -0.29 2.03
N ILE A 51 0.12 -0.49 3.34
CA ILE A 51 0.40 0.53 4.35
C ILE A 51 1.64 0.10 5.13
N VAL A 52 2.63 0.99 5.24
CA VAL A 52 3.86 0.67 5.99
C VAL A 52 3.58 0.76 7.49
N ILE A 53 3.73 -0.34 8.22
CA ILE A 53 3.62 -0.34 9.69
C ILE A 53 4.98 -0.39 10.38
N GLU A 54 5.98 -0.96 9.70
CA GLU A 54 7.39 -0.94 10.09
C GLU A 54 8.28 -0.93 8.84
N GLY A 55 9.40 -0.21 8.90
CA GLY A 55 10.35 -0.12 7.79
C GLY A 55 10.14 1.10 6.89
N ALA A 56 10.76 1.04 5.71
CA ALA A 56 10.70 2.06 4.67
C ALA A 56 10.81 1.42 3.28
N VAL A 57 10.11 1.98 2.30
CA VAL A 57 10.04 1.45 0.93
C VAL A 57 10.50 2.49 -0.07
N SER A 58 11.42 2.12 -0.96
CA SER A 58 11.84 2.97 -2.07
C SER A 58 10.93 2.75 -3.27
N ILE A 59 10.38 3.83 -3.81
CA ILE A 59 9.62 3.81 -5.07
C ILE A 59 10.54 4.20 -6.22
N LYS A 60 10.67 3.33 -7.22
CA LYS A 60 11.52 3.54 -8.39
C LYS A 60 10.76 3.27 -9.68
N LYS A 61 10.88 4.16 -10.64
CA LYS A 61 10.32 3.96 -11.99
C LYS A 61 11.42 3.60 -12.96
N SER A 62 11.18 2.57 -13.76
CA SER A 62 12.02 2.19 -14.88
C SER A 62 11.70 3.09 -16.07
N THR A 63 12.72 3.65 -16.70
CA THR A 63 12.60 4.46 -17.91
C THR A 63 12.87 3.61 -19.16
N PRO A 64 12.43 4.05 -20.36
CA PRO A 64 12.71 3.36 -21.61
C PRO A 64 14.21 3.11 -21.87
N GLU A 65 15.08 3.99 -21.36
CA GLU A 65 16.54 3.89 -21.47
C GLU A 65 17.15 2.90 -20.44
N ALA A 66 16.34 2.03 -19.83
CA ALA A 66 16.72 1.05 -18.81
C ALA A 66 17.33 1.62 -17.52
N HIS A 67 17.15 2.91 -17.25
CA HIS A 67 17.55 3.53 -15.99
C HIS A 67 16.42 3.42 -14.96
N LYS A 68 16.78 3.27 -13.68
CA LYS A 68 15.81 3.36 -12.57
C LYS A 68 15.96 4.69 -11.85
N ILE A 69 14.91 5.50 -11.87
CA ILE A 69 14.84 6.77 -11.16
C ILE A 69 14.07 6.56 -9.85
N ARG A 70 14.66 6.95 -8.72
CA ARG A 70 13.95 6.98 -7.43
C ARG A 70 12.97 8.15 -7.46
N LEU A 71 11.68 7.87 -7.28
CA LEU A 71 10.62 8.87 -7.27
C LEU A 71 10.30 9.34 -5.85
N ALA A 72 10.27 8.41 -4.90
CA ALA A 72 9.86 8.68 -3.53
C ALA A 72 10.41 7.63 -2.56
N GLU A 73 10.23 7.92 -1.28
CA GLU A 73 10.34 7.00 -0.17
C GLU A 73 8.98 6.97 0.54
N VAL A 74 8.53 5.77 0.93
CA VAL A 74 7.27 5.55 1.64
C VAL A 74 7.61 5.04 3.03
N LEU A 75 7.25 5.84 4.02
CA LEU A 75 7.55 5.66 5.44
C LEU A 75 6.35 5.08 6.17
N ARG A 76 6.57 4.76 7.45
CA ARG A 76 5.54 4.30 8.37
C ARG A 76 4.31 5.22 8.35
N GLY A 77 3.13 4.64 8.17
CA GLY A 77 1.85 5.35 8.07
C GLY A 77 1.48 5.79 6.65
N GLU A 78 2.39 5.66 5.68
CA GLU A 78 2.13 6.02 4.30
C GLU A 78 1.71 4.81 3.46
N VAL A 79 1.08 5.09 2.32
CA VAL A 79 0.48 4.10 1.44
C VAL A 79 1.24 3.99 0.12
N LEU A 80 1.42 2.77 -0.37
CA LEU A 80 1.93 2.50 -1.71
C LEU A 80 0.98 1.61 -2.51
N GLY A 81 1.00 1.78 -3.83
CA GLY A 81 0.20 0.97 -4.74
C GLY A 81 -1.30 1.31 -4.80
N ALA A 82 -1.72 2.42 -4.16
CA ALA A 82 -3.13 2.83 -4.08
C ALA A 82 -3.80 2.98 -5.45
N LEU A 83 -3.12 3.65 -6.41
CA LEU A 83 -3.71 3.95 -7.71
C LEU A 83 -4.12 2.67 -8.46
N SER A 84 -3.18 1.74 -8.67
CA SER A 84 -3.43 0.45 -9.33
C SER A 84 -4.48 -0.40 -8.60
N ALA A 85 -4.55 -0.29 -7.27
CA ALA A 85 -5.57 -0.99 -6.49
C ALA A 85 -6.99 -0.44 -6.76
N LEU A 86 -7.12 0.86 -7.05
CA LEU A 86 -8.40 1.51 -7.35
C LEU A 86 -8.83 1.31 -8.80
N ASP A 87 -7.96 1.67 -9.75
CA ASP A 87 -8.26 1.70 -11.18
C ASP A 87 -8.07 0.35 -11.90
N ALA A 88 -7.54 -0.66 -11.19
CA ALA A 88 -7.16 -1.97 -11.73
C ALA A 88 -6.14 -1.92 -12.88
N GLY A 89 -5.40 -0.82 -13.00
CA GLY A 89 -4.32 -0.64 -13.95
C GLY A 89 -3.02 -1.32 -13.52
N PRO A 90 -2.00 -1.32 -14.40
CA PRO A 90 -0.67 -1.82 -14.05
C PRO A 90 -0.03 -0.97 -12.95
N ARG A 91 0.92 -1.56 -12.22
CA ARG A 91 1.78 -0.81 -11.30
C ARG A 91 2.63 0.19 -12.07
N LEU A 92 2.62 1.45 -11.63
CA LEU A 92 3.37 2.53 -12.29
C LEU A 92 4.86 2.59 -11.91
N ALA A 93 5.27 1.88 -10.86
CA ALA A 93 6.63 1.86 -10.33
C ALA A 93 6.91 0.59 -9.53
N ASP A 94 8.19 0.26 -9.38
CA ASP A 94 8.69 -0.72 -8.42
C ASP A 94 8.64 -0.14 -7.01
N GLY A 95 8.32 -0.97 -6.02
CA GLY A 95 8.49 -0.70 -4.60
C GLY A 95 9.42 -1.74 -3.99
N THR A 96 10.51 -1.30 -3.37
CA THR A 96 11.53 -2.19 -2.79
C THR A 96 11.79 -1.83 -1.34
N ALA A 97 11.81 -2.84 -0.47
CA ALA A 97 12.11 -2.68 0.95
C ALA A 97 13.53 -2.12 1.14
N MET A 98 13.66 -0.97 1.82
CA MET A 98 14.97 -0.34 2.10
C MET A 98 15.67 -0.95 3.33
N GLN A 99 14.87 -1.57 4.19
CA GLN A 99 15.22 -2.32 5.39
C GLN A 99 14.17 -3.43 5.55
N ASP A 100 14.23 -4.21 6.63
CA ASP A 100 13.15 -5.14 6.94
C ASP A 100 11.86 -4.35 7.17
N CYS A 101 10.81 -4.77 6.47
CA CYS A 101 9.52 -4.09 6.42
C CYS A 101 8.42 -5.03 6.88
N LYS A 102 7.44 -4.44 7.57
CA LYS A 102 6.15 -5.06 7.85
C LYS A 102 5.08 -4.14 7.28
N LEU A 103 4.25 -4.70 6.41
CA LEU A 103 3.23 -3.97 5.67
C LEU A 103 1.86 -4.59 5.95
N LEU A 104 0.82 -3.77 5.88
CA LEU A 104 -0.55 -4.25 5.79
C LEU A 104 -0.95 -4.27 4.33
N ALA A 105 -1.30 -5.43 3.82
CA ALA A 105 -1.74 -5.67 2.46
C ALA A 105 -3.26 -5.72 2.42
N LEU A 106 -3.88 -4.73 1.78
CA LEU A 106 -5.32 -4.70 1.55
C LEU A 106 -5.60 -5.05 0.10
N HIS A 107 -6.14 -6.24 -0.11
CA HIS A 107 -6.57 -6.74 -1.41
C HIS A 107 -7.73 -5.91 -1.96
N ARG A 108 -7.68 -5.62 -3.26
CA ARG A 108 -8.63 -4.79 -4.00
C ARG A 108 -10.05 -5.29 -3.86
N ASP A 109 -10.26 -6.59 -3.99
CA ASP A 109 -11.55 -7.25 -3.85
C ASP A 109 -12.15 -7.02 -2.46
N LYS A 110 -11.35 -7.15 -1.39
CA LYS A 110 -11.79 -6.79 -0.02
C LYS A 110 -12.06 -5.29 0.11
N PHE A 111 -11.21 -4.44 -0.47
CA PHE A 111 -11.38 -2.99 -0.43
C PHE A 111 -12.64 -2.53 -1.17
N LEU A 112 -12.92 -3.09 -2.35
CA LEU A 112 -14.14 -2.77 -3.10
C LEU A 112 -15.39 -3.25 -2.38
N LEU A 113 -15.36 -4.45 -1.78
CA LEU A 113 -16.47 -4.92 -0.97
C LEU A 113 -16.75 -3.97 0.20
N PHE A 114 -15.72 -3.41 0.83
CA PHE A 114 -15.89 -2.38 1.84
C PHE A 114 -16.57 -1.13 1.28
N VAL A 115 -16.03 -0.55 0.20
CA VAL A 115 -16.57 0.67 -0.44
C VAL A 115 -18.02 0.48 -0.95
N GLN A 116 -18.39 -0.73 -1.36
CA GLN A 116 -19.76 -1.02 -1.80
C GLN A 116 -20.77 -1.13 -0.65
N ASN A 117 -20.33 -1.57 0.53
CA ASN A 117 -21.20 -1.82 1.67
C ASN A 117 -21.24 -0.66 2.68
N GLU A 118 -20.26 0.22 2.65
CA GLU A 118 -20.14 1.40 3.53
C GLU A 118 -19.89 2.64 2.64
N PRO A 119 -20.96 3.35 2.21
CA PRO A 119 -20.89 4.48 1.26
C PRO A 119 -20.51 5.83 1.87
#